data_AF-A0AB33EYV4-F1
#
_entry.id   AF-A0AB33EYV4-F1
#
_cell.length_a   1.000
_cell.length_b   1.000
_cell.length_c   1.000
_cell.angle_alpha   90.00
_cell.angle_beta   90.00
_cell.angle_gamma   90.00
#
_symmetry.space_group_name_H-M   'P 1'
#
loop_
_entity.id
_entity.type
_entity.pdbx_description
1 polymer ?
#
loop_
_entity_poly.entity_id
_entity_poly.type
_entity_poly.pdbx_seq_one_letter_code
_entity_poly.pdbx_strand_id
1 'polypeptide(L)'
;MPELVHERYKFVLQQLHATNENVYRFLAIYQSLATALSTAALALFVGYEKWQIGPAVARAGIRGFLTILTGIALFAALLVVVGTMAWVDYRKEECEILAKYYSPDLRHAPRLRNFYRWYETYVFIFIVASAATIWVLVESIIIPQIN
;
A
#
# COMPACT_ATOMS: atom_id res chain seq x y z
N MET A 1 -17.48 34.04 13.31
CA MET A 1 -16.08 33.87 12.88
C MET A 1 -15.33 32.76 13.62
N PRO A 2 -15.38 32.62 14.97
CA PRO A 2 -14.73 31.48 15.64
C PRO A 2 -15.39 30.12 15.34
N GLU A 3 -16.70 30.07 15.08
CA GLU A 3 -17.40 28.82 14.72
C GLU A 3 -16.93 28.22 13.39
N LEU A 4 -16.81 29.01 12.32
CA LEU A 4 -16.30 28.55 11.02
C LEU A 4 -14.86 28.01 11.11
N VAL A 5 -14.01 28.63 11.94
CA VAL A 5 -12.64 28.17 12.17
C VAL A 5 -12.64 26.84 12.93
N HIS A 6 -13.54 26.70 13.91
CA HIS A 6 -13.70 25.47 14.67
C HIS A 6 -14.25 24.32 13.82
N GLU A 7 -15.20 24.58 12.92
CA GLU A 7 -15.70 23.61 11.95
C GLU A 7 -14.61 23.18 10.97
N ARG A 8 -13.83 24.13 10.44
CA ARG A 8 -12.70 23.81 9.54
C ARG A 8 -11.67 22.94 10.26
N TYR A 9 -11.35 23.24 11.51
CA TYR A 9 -10.43 22.44 12.31
C TYR A 9 -10.96 21.01 12.54
N LYS A 10 -12.25 20.85 12.87
CA LYS A 10 -12.89 19.52 12.98
C LYS A 10 -12.81 18.75 11.66
N PHE A 11 -13.06 19.41 10.53
CA PHE A 11 -12.94 18.80 9.21
C PHE A 11 -11.52 18.31 8.93
N VAL A 12 -10.50 19.12 9.20
CA VAL A 12 -9.09 18.73 9.00
C VAL A 12 -8.73 17.51 9.85
N LEU A 13 -9.16 17.48 11.13
CA LEU A 13 -8.94 16.30 11.98
C LEU A 13 -9.64 15.05 11.45
N GLN A 14 -10.87 15.17 10.96
CA GLN A 14 -11.59 14.06 10.34
C GLN A 14 -10.88 13.54 9.09
N GLN A 15 -10.40 14.43 8.21
CA GLN A 15 -9.64 14.02 7.02
C GLN A 15 -8.32 13.34 7.39
N LEU A 16 -7.66 13.81 8.45
CA LEU A 16 -6.45 13.19 8.96
C LEU A 16 -6.69 11.75 9.42
N HIS A 17 -7.77 11.52 10.18
CA HIS A 17 -8.18 10.19 10.62
C HIS A 17 -8.56 9.28 9.45
N ALA A 18 -9.35 9.79 8.50
CA ALA A 18 -9.76 9.03 7.32
C ALA A 18 -8.55 8.64 6.45
N THR A 19 -7.58 9.54 6.28
CA THR A 19 -6.35 9.25 5.54
C THR A 19 -5.55 8.13 6.20
N ASN A 20 -5.48 8.13 7.53
CA ASN A 20 -4.79 7.09 8.29
C ASN A 20 -5.48 5.72 8.14
N GLU A 21 -6.80 5.68 8.31
CA GLU A 21 -7.60 4.46 8.15
C GLU A 21 -7.52 3.87 6.73
N ASN A 22 -7.51 4.74 5.71
CA ASN A 22 -7.38 4.33 4.32
C ASN A 22 -6.09 3.55 4.04
N VAL A 23 -4.98 3.86 4.71
CA VAL A 23 -3.71 3.10 4.54
C VAL A 23 -3.90 1.63 4.92
N TYR A 24 -4.55 1.36 6.06
CA TYR A 24 -4.83 -0.01 6.49
C TYR A 24 -5.82 -0.70 5.55
N ARG A 25 -6.82 0.03 5.06
CA ARG A 25 -7.77 -0.49 4.08
C ARG A 25 -7.08 -0.89 2.77
N PHE A 26 -6.16 -0.08 2.26
CA PHE A 26 -5.39 -0.39 1.06
C PHE A 26 -4.46 -1.59 1.28
N LEU A 27 -3.83 -1.68 2.46
CA LEU A 27 -3.02 -2.85 2.81
C LEU A 27 -3.86 -4.13 2.85
N ALA A 28 -5.06 -4.10 3.44
CA ALA A 28 -5.95 -5.26 3.50
C ALA A 28 -6.41 -5.71 2.11
N ILE A 29 -6.71 -4.77 1.22
CA ILE A 29 -7.05 -5.05 -0.19
C ILE A 29 -5.86 -5.67 -0.92
N TYR A 30 -4.65 -5.13 -0.72
CA TYR A 30 -3.43 -5.70 -1.29
C TYR A 30 -3.22 -7.15 -0.81
N GLN A 31 -3.33 -7.39 0.50
CA GLN A 31 -3.14 -8.73 1.08
C GLN A 31 -4.17 -9.74 0.57
N SER A 32 -5.44 -9.35 0.45
CA SER A 32 -6.49 -10.27 -0.04
C SER A 32 -6.26 -10.64 -1.51
N LEU A 33 -5.92 -9.67 -2.36
CA LEU A 33 -5.61 -9.90 -3.77
C LEU A 33 -4.31 -10.70 -3.94
N ALA A 34 -3.27 -10.37 -3.18
CA ALA A 34 -2.01 -11.10 -3.21
C ALA A 34 -2.19 -12.57 -2.80
N THR A 35 -2.99 -12.82 -1.76
CA THR A 35 -3.30 -14.18 -1.30
C THR A 35 -4.09 -14.94 -2.36
N ALA A 36 -5.12 -14.32 -2.96
CA ALA A 36 -5.92 -14.95 -4.00
C ALA A 36 -5.08 -15.31 -5.24
N LEU A 37 -4.24 -14.39 -5.72
CA LEU A 37 -3.36 -14.62 -6.87
C LEU A 37 -2.30 -15.67 -6.58
N SER A 38 -1.69 -15.64 -5.40
CA SER A 38 -0.71 -16.65 -4.98
C SER A 38 -1.34 -18.03 -4.89
N THR A 39 -2.58 -18.12 -4.38
CA THR A 39 -3.34 -19.37 -4.32
C THR A 39 -3.67 -19.89 -5.72
N ALA A 40 -4.07 -19.02 -6.64
CA ALA A 40 -4.34 -19.39 -8.04
C ALA A 40 -3.07 -19.88 -8.75
N ALA A 41 -1.93 -19.21 -8.54
CA ALA A 41 -0.64 -19.61 -9.10
C ALA A 41 -0.19 -20.97 -8.55
N LEU A 42 -0.36 -21.20 -7.24
CA LEU A 42 -0.05 -22.49 -6.61
C LEU A 42 -0.98 -23.60 -7.12
N ALA A 43 -2.26 -23.33 -7.27
CA ALA A 43 -3.22 -24.28 -7.82
C ALA A 43 -2.87 -24.67 -9.26
N LEU A 44 -2.45 -23.70 -10.09
CA LEU A 44 -1.96 -23.97 -11.43
C LEU A 44 -0.69 -24.83 -11.40
N PHE A 45 0.26 -24.51 -10.51
CA PHE A 45 1.50 -25.28 -10.37
C PHE A 45 1.27 -26.72 -9.91
N VAL A 46 0.36 -26.97 -8.98
CA VAL A 46 0.06 -28.34 -8.51
C VAL A 46 -0.85 -29.09 -9.50
N GLY A 47 -1.71 -28.36 -10.22
CA GLY A 47 -2.75 -28.93 -11.07
C GLY A 47 -2.37 -29.14 -12.53
N TYR A 48 -1.28 -28.54 -13.04
CA TYR A 48 -1.04 -28.48 -14.50
C TYR A 48 -0.96 -29.87 -15.15
N GLU A 49 -0.32 -30.85 -14.51
CA GLU A 49 -0.23 -32.22 -15.03
C GLU A 49 -1.61 -32.88 -15.10
N LYS A 50 -2.40 -32.77 -14.03
CA LYS A 50 -3.76 -33.34 -13.95
C LYS A 50 -4.70 -32.67 -14.96
N TRP A 51 -4.53 -31.38 -15.20
CA TRP A 51 -5.32 -30.62 -16.16
C TRP A 51 -4.80 -30.73 -17.60
N GLN A 52 -3.75 -31.53 -17.84
CA GLN A 52 -3.11 -31.72 -19.14
C GLN A 52 -2.68 -30.39 -19.78
N ILE A 53 -2.30 -29.42 -18.96
CA ILE A 53 -1.81 -28.12 -19.42
C ILE A 53 -0.34 -28.27 -19.79
N GLY A 54 0.05 -27.80 -20.97
CA GLY A 54 1.44 -27.83 -21.40
C GLY A 54 2.35 -27.04 -20.44
N PRO A 55 3.56 -27.54 -20.12
CA PRO A 55 4.53 -26.87 -19.23
C PRO A 55 4.83 -25.41 -19.62
N ALA A 56 4.85 -25.11 -20.93
CA ALA A 56 5.03 -23.75 -21.43
C ALA A 56 3.87 -22.82 -21.04
N VAL A 57 2.62 -23.30 -21.13
CA VAL A 57 1.42 -22.54 -20.80
C VAL A 57 1.32 -22.34 -19.29
N ALA A 58 1.67 -23.35 -18.49
CA ALA A 58 1.70 -23.24 -17.03
C ALA A 58 2.70 -22.16 -16.55
N ARG A 59 3.93 -22.16 -17.10
CA ARG A 59 4.94 -21.13 -16.82
C ARG A 59 4.47 -19.73 -17.22
N ALA A 60 3.86 -19.60 -18.40
CA ALA A 60 3.30 -18.33 -18.85
C ALA A 60 2.16 -17.84 -17.93
N GLY A 61 1.29 -18.74 -17.48
CA GLY A 61 0.19 -18.43 -16.56
C GLY A 61 0.69 -17.94 -15.20
N ILE A 62 1.69 -18.61 -14.62
CA ILE A 62 2.31 -18.19 -13.35
C ILE A 62 2.95 -16.80 -13.48
N ARG A 63 3.71 -16.55 -14.55
CA ARG A 63 4.28 -15.22 -14.84
C ARG A 63 3.20 -14.17 -15.06
N GLY A 64 2.07 -14.54 -15.67
CA GLY A 64 0.89 -13.70 -15.79
C GLY A 64 0.34 -13.26 -14.44
N PHE A 65 0.17 -14.21 -13.50
CA PHE A 65 -0.26 -13.89 -12.13
C PHE A 65 0.73 -12.98 -11.40
N LEU A 66 2.03 -13.23 -11.54
CA LEU A 66 3.07 -12.36 -10.99
C LEU A 66 3.02 -10.93 -11.56
N THR A 67 2.75 -10.81 -12.86
CA THR A 67 2.64 -9.50 -13.52
C THR A 67 1.44 -8.72 -12.98
N ILE A 68 0.28 -9.38 -12.83
CA ILE A 68 -0.92 -8.76 -12.24
C ILE A 68 -0.65 -8.37 -10.78
N LEU A 69 -0.04 -9.25 -10.00
CA LEU A 69 0.34 -8.98 -8.61
C LEU A 69 1.24 -7.74 -8.51
N THR A 70 2.19 -7.61 -9.45
CA THR A 70 3.09 -6.44 -9.52
C THR A 70 2.32 -5.16 -9.79
N GLY A 71 1.38 -5.19 -10.73
CA GLY A 71 0.50 -4.05 -11.00
C GLY A 71 -0.30 -3.62 -9.77
N ILE A 72 -0.87 -4.59 -9.04
CA ILE A 72 -1.61 -4.32 -7.80
C ILE A 72 -0.69 -3.77 -6.71
N ALA A 73 0.51 -4.32 -6.56
CA ALA A 73 1.50 -3.84 -5.60
C ALA A 73 1.90 -2.39 -5.89
N LEU A 74 2.19 -2.05 -7.15
CA LEU A 74 2.53 -0.69 -7.57
C LEU A 74 1.38 0.28 -7.34
N PHE A 75 0.15 -0.14 -7.65
CA PHE A 75 -1.03 0.69 -7.42
C PHE A 75 -1.28 0.94 -5.92
N ALA A 76 -1.20 -0.10 -5.09
CA ALA A 76 -1.33 0.03 -3.64
C ALA A 76 -0.22 0.92 -3.05
N ALA A 77 1.02 0.74 -3.50
CA ALA A 77 2.16 1.56 -3.11
C ALA A 77 1.95 3.04 -3.49
N LEU A 78 1.42 3.33 -4.69
CA LEU A 78 1.08 4.69 -5.11
C LEU A 78 -0.01 5.31 -4.21
N LEU A 79 -1.05 4.56 -3.87
CA LEU A 79 -2.11 5.04 -2.96
C LEU A 79 -1.56 5.39 -1.57
N VAL A 80 -0.62 4.59 -1.05
CA VAL A 80 0.06 4.90 0.23
C VAL A 80 0.88 6.17 0.11
N VAL A 81 1.61 6.37 -1.00
CA VAL A 81 2.39 7.60 -1.24
C VAL A 81 1.49 8.82 -1.34
N VAL A 82 0.39 8.75 -2.11
CA VAL A 82 -0.57 9.84 -2.23
C VAL A 82 -1.26 10.15 -0.90
N GLY A 83 -1.68 9.12 -0.15
CA GLY A 83 -2.24 9.30 1.19
C GLY A 83 -1.27 9.96 2.15
N THR A 84 0.01 9.60 2.07
CA THR A 84 1.08 10.22 2.86
C THR A 84 1.26 11.69 2.51
N MET A 85 1.23 12.06 1.23
CA MET A 85 1.29 13.47 0.79
C MET A 85 0.07 14.25 1.28
N ALA A 86 -1.13 13.71 1.13
CA ALA A 86 -2.36 14.34 1.63
C ALA A 86 -2.31 14.56 3.15
N TRP A 87 -1.80 13.58 3.90
CA TRP A 87 -1.60 13.71 5.35
C TRP A 87 -0.67 14.89 5.68
N VAL A 88 0.44 15.04 4.96
CA VAL A 88 1.36 16.18 5.16
C VAL A 88 0.67 17.51 4.94
N ASP A 89 -0.15 17.63 3.90
CA ASP A 89 -0.82 18.87 3.57
C ASP A 89 -1.89 19.21 4.63
N TYR A 90 -2.70 18.24 5.08
CA TYR A 90 -3.64 18.45 6.17
C TYR A 90 -2.95 18.81 7.49
N ARG A 91 -1.78 18.22 7.79
CA ARG A 91 -1.00 18.55 8.99
C ARG A 91 -0.42 19.96 8.93
N LYS A 92 -0.01 20.44 7.77
CA LYS A 92 0.43 21.83 7.59
C LYS A 92 -0.74 22.78 7.82
N GLU A 93 -1.89 22.50 7.20
CA GLU A 93 -3.12 23.30 7.38
C GLU A 93 -3.52 23.38 8.86
N GLU A 94 -3.46 22.27 9.59
CA GLU A 94 -3.74 22.24 11.03
C GLU A 94 -2.79 23.15 11.82
N CYS A 95 -1.49 23.12 11.52
CA CYS A 95 -0.49 23.96 12.19
C CYS A 95 -0.70 25.44 11.87
N GLU A 96 -1.06 25.78 10.63
CA GLU A 96 -1.37 27.15 10.22
C GLU A 96 -2.60 27.70 10.95
N ILE A 97 -3.66 26.90 11.10
CA ILE A 97 -4.86 27.27 11.85
C ILE A 97 -4.50 27.51 13.33
N LEU A 98 -3.75 26.60 13.96
CA LEU A 98 -3.36 26.72 15.37
C LEU A 98 -2.46 27.94 15.64
N ALA A 99 -1.50 28.19 14.75
CA ALA A 99 -0.60 29.35 14.86
C ALA A 99 -1.34 30.68 14.69
N LYS A 100 -2.35 30.72 13.79
CA LYS A 100 -3.11 31.94 13.49
C LYS A 100 -4.12 32.32 14.58
N TYR A 101 -4.75 31.35 15.23
CA TYR A 101 -5.89 31.60 16.13
C TYR A 101 -5.63 31.33 17.61
N TYR A 102 -4.59 30.57 17.97
CA TYR A 102 -4.31 30.22 19.37
C TYR A 102 -2.90 30.64 19.80
N SER A 103 -1.89 29.86 19.40
CA SER A 103 -0.49 30.21 19.63
C SER A 103 0.44 29.38 18.72
N PRO A 104 1.55 29.97 18.27
CA PRO A 104 2.48 29.31 17.34
C PRO A 104 3.24 28.11 17.95
N ASP A 105 3.23 27.95 19.27
CA ASP A 105 3.99 26.91 19.98
C ASP A 105 3.17 25.66 20.36
N LEU A 106 1.88 25.62 20.04
CA LEU A 106 1.02 24.48 20.38
C LEU A 106 1.40 23.20 19.62
N ARG A 107 1.88 23.32 18.38
CA ARG A 107 2.21 22.15 17.54
C ARG A 107 3.18 22.52 16.42
N HIS A 108 4.21 21.69 16.23
CA HIS A 108 5.20 21.89 15.16
C HIS A 108 4.77 21.21 13.85
N ALA A 109 5.11 21.86 12.73
CA ALA A 109 4.90 21.33 11.38
C ALA A 109 5.61 19.98 11.18
N PRO A 110 5.04 19.08 10.37
CA PRO A 110 5.64 17.79 10.08
C PRO A 110 6.99 17.98 9.40
N ARG A 111 8.07 17.55 10.06
CA ARG A 111 9.39 17.46 9.43
C ARG A 111 9.44 16.19 8.60
N LEU A 112 9.48 16.33 7.28
CA LEU A 112 9.63 15.23 6.33
C LEU A 112 10.81 14.31 6.70
N ARG A 113 11.89 14.84 7.28
CA ARG A 113 13.03 14.05 7.78
C ARG A 113 12.67 12.91 8.77
N ASN A 114 11.50 12.92 9.39
CA ASN A 114 11.03 11.86 10.29
C ASN A 114 10.22 10.75 9.60
N PHE A 115 10.33 10.55 8.28
CA PHE A 115 9.64 9.48 7.54
C PHE A 115 9.82 8.07 8.15
N TYR A 116 10.95 7.78 8.80
CA TYR A 116 11.18 6.50 9.47
C TYR A 116 10.24 6.24 10.67
N ARG A 117 9.62 7.28 11.24
CA ARG A 117 8.63 7.12 12.33
C ARG A 117 7.22 6.84 11.81
N TRP A 118 7.01 6.92 10.50
CA TRP A 118 5.69 6.82 9.89
C TRP A 118 5.40 5.38 9.54
N TYR A 119 4.28 4.86 10.03
CA TYR A 119 3.87 3.49 9.79
C TYR A 119 3.63 3.25 8.28
N GLU A 120 3.23 4.28 7.55
CA GLU A 120 3.02 4.32 6.09
C GLU A 120 4.30 3.93 5.32
N THR A 121 5.47 4.35 5.81
CA THR A 121 6.76 3.98 5.20
C THR A 121 7.00 2.48 5.29
N TYR A 122 6.67 1.87 6.43
CA TYR A 122 6.80 0.42 6.61
C TYR A 122 5.78 -0.35 5.78
N VAL A 123 4.55 0.18 5.64
CA VAL A 123 3.53 -0.41 4.76
C VAL A 123 3.99 -0.40 3.30
N PHE A 124 4.55 0.72 2.83
CA PHE A 124 5.12 0.81 1.48
C PHE A 124 6.25 -0.20 1.27
N ILE A 125 7.24 -0.23 2.19
CA ILE A 125 8.36 -1.17 2.12
C ILE A 125 7.84 -2.61 2.14
N PHE A 126 6.86 -2.93 2.97
CA PHE A 126 6.26 -4.25 3.07
C PHE A 126 5.62 -4.68 1.73
N ILE A 127 4.85 -3.80 1.08
CA ILE A 127 4.23 -4.10 -0.23
C ILE A 127 5.31 -4.41 -1.28
N VAL A 128 6.32 -3.55 -1.39
CA VAL A 128 7.38 -3.70 -2.40
C VAL A 128 8.25 -4.93 -2.12
N ALA A 129 8.68 -5.12 -0.86
CA ALA A 129 9.52 -6.24 -0.47
C ALA A 129 8.79 -7.57 -0.60
N SER A 130 7.50 -7.64 -0.23
CA SER A 130 6.71 -8.87 -0.40
C SER A 130 6.53 -9.24 -1.87
N ALA A 131 6.18 -8.28 -2.74
CA ALA A 131 6.07 -8.52 -4.18
C ALA A 131 7.39 -8.99 -4.80
N ALA A 132 8.51 -8.36 -4.44
CA ALA A 132 9.84 -8.76 -4.90
C ALA A 132 10.23 -10.16 -4.41
N THR A 133 9.94 -10.48 -3.14
CA THR A 133 10.22 -11.80 -2.56
C THR A 133 9.43 -12.89 -3.27
N ILE A 134 8.15 -12.65 -3.57
CA ILE A 134 7.32 -13.61 -4.31
C ILE A 134 7.90 -13.86 -5.70
N TRP A 135 8.32 -12.82 -6.42
CA TRP A 135 8.99 -12.97 -7.71
C TRP A 135 10.23 -13.86 -7.65
N VAL A 136 11.12 -13.57 -6.68
CA VAL A 136 12.35 -14.34 -6.49
C VAL A 136 12.03 -15.81 -6.18
N LEU A 137 11.09 -16.08 -5.27
CA LEU A 137 10.72 -17.44 -4.90
C LEU A 137 10.10 -18.22 -6.07
N VAL A 138 9.24 -17.57 -6.86
CA VAL A 138 8.58 -18.23 -7.99
C VAL A 138 9.55 -18.55 -9.11
N GLU A 139 10.43 -17.61 -9.49
CA GLU A 139 11.44 -17.86 -10.56
C GLU A 139 12.53 -18.84 -10.12
N SER A 140 12.91 -18.85 -8.83
CA SER A 140 13.98 -19.74 -8.35
C SER A 140 13.51 -21.15 -7.99
N ILE A 141 12.28 -21.31 -7.49
CA ILE A 141 11.79 -22.59 -6.96
C ILE A 141 10.73 -23.20 -7.87
N ILE A 142 9.70 -22.42 -8.25
CA ILE A 142 8.51 -22.97 -8.91
C ILE A 142 8.73 -23.19 -10.40
N ILE A 143 9.17 -22.17 -11.13
CA ILE A 143 9.32 -22.24 -12.59
C ILE A 143 10.31 -23.35 -13.04
N PRO A 144 11.46 -23.58 -12.37
CA PRO A 144 12.38 -24.65 -12.74
C PRO A 144 11.82 -26.07 -12.52
N GLN A 145 10.81 -26.24 -11.65
CA GLN A 145 10.18 -27.53 -11.40
C GLN A 145 9.16 -27.92 -12.47
N ILE A 146 8.70 -26.95 -13.27
CA ILE A 146 7.78 -27.18 -14.39
C ILE A 146 8.62 -27.53 -15.63
N ASN A 147 8.94 -28.82 -15.77
CA ASN A 147 9.60 -29.39 -16.95
C ASN A 147 8.58 -29.93 -17.97
#